data_AF-A0A383WJZ6-F1
#
_entry.id   AF-A0A383WJZ6-F1
#
_cell.length_a   1.000
_cell.length_b   1.000
_cell.length_c   1.000
_cell.angle_alpha   90.00
_cell.angle_beta   90.00
_cell.angle_gamma   90.00
#
_symmetry.space_group_name_H-M   'P 1'
#
loop_
_entity.id
_entity.type
_entity.pdbx_description
1 polymer ?
#
loop_
_entity_poly.entity_id
_entity_poly.type
_entity_poly.pdbx_seq_one_letter_code
_entity_poly.pdbx_strand_id
1 'polypeptide(L)'
;MLGFVTAMETFCGQAFGARRFPLVGVVLQRGLAISGLYCCAALGMWAWCEAALLAMGQDATISAAAAKFTLALAPALFMDAADQCCRCVQQQQQQQQQQQQLQQQQQLQFLGNGSMHCSASAVHGRGRPVLQVCAAAAALL
;
A
#
# COMPACT_ATOMS: atom_id res chain seq x y z
N MET A 1 -0.68 -3.67 -14.18
CA MET A 1 0.27 -2.59 -14.60
C MET A 1 1.54 -2.57 -13.72
N LEU A 2 2.54 -3.44 -13.93
CA LEU A 2 3.66 -3.63 -12.96
C LEU A 2 4.52 -2.39 -12.68
N GLY A 3 4.97 -1.66 -13.71
CA GLY A 3 5.84 -0.49 -13.51
C GLY A 3 5.18 0.65 -12.72
N PHE A 4 3.87 0.85 -12.91
CA PHE A 4 3.11 1.81 -12.12
C PHE A 4 2.99 1.38 -10.65
N VAL A 5 2.87 0.07 -10.37
CA VAL A 5 2.80 -0.46 -8.98
C VAL A 5 4.11 -0.15 -8.25
N THR A 6 5.24 -0.51 -8.85
CA THR A 6 6.56 -0.35 -8.22
C THR A 6 6.90 1.12 -7.98
N ALA A 7 6.53 2.00 -8.91
CA ALA A 7 6.68 3.44 -8.74
C ALA A 7 5.83 3.94 -7.55
N MET A 8 4.56 3.52 -7.47
CA MET A 8 3.68 3.86 -6.35
C MET A 8 4.22 3.32 -5.02
N GLU A 9 4.67 2.07 -4.93
CA GLU A 9 5.27 1.52 -3.71
C GLU A 9 6.46 2.35 -3.22
N THR A 10 7.33 2.75 -4.14
CA THR A 10 8.49 3.59 -3.84
C THR A 10 8.06 4.96 -3.32
N PHE A 11 7.11 5.62 -3.99
CA PHE A 11 6.55 6.91 -3.56
C PHE A 11 5.83 6.81 -2.22
N CYS A 12 5.01 5.77 -2.02
CA CYS A 12 4.28 5.52 -0.77
C CYS A 12 5.28 5.30 0.38
N GLY A 13 6.38 4.56 0.16
CA GLY A 13 7.46 4.37 1.13
C GLY A 13 8.24 5.64 1.45
N GLN A 14 8.54 6.48 0.45
CA GLN A 14 9.20 7.77 0.66
C GLN A 14 8.34 8.77 1.45
N ALA A 15 7.06 8.90 1.08
CA ALA A 15 6.13 9.79 1.77
C ALA A 15 5.87 9.34 3.22
N PHE A 16 5.83 8.02 3.44
CA PHE A 16 5.72 7.40 4.76
C PHE A 16 6.96 7.68 5.61
N GLY A 17 8.16 7.49 5.07
CA GLY A 17 9.43 7.82 5.74
C GLY A 17 9.54 9.29 6.15
N ALA A 18 9.00 10.20 5.33
CA ALA A 18 8.90 11.63 5.63
C ALA A 18 7.74 12.02 6.58
N ARG A 19 6.95 11.04 7.05
CA ARG A 19 5.71 11.22 7.86
C ARG A 19 4.69 12.19 7.24
N ARG A 20 4.64 12.27 5.91
CA ARG A 20 3.72 13.14 5.16
C ARG A 20 2.50 12.37 4.64
N PHE A 21 1.71 11.80 5.55
CA PHE A 21 0.49 11.05 5.24
C PHE A 21 -0.54 11.77 4.33
N PRO A 22 -0.82 13.08 4.49
CA PRO A 22 -1.78 13.75 3.60
C PRO A 22 -1.31 13.84 2.14
N LEU A 23 0.00 13.84 1.89
CA LEU A 23 0.54 13.88 0.52
C LEU A 23 0.32 12.56 -0.22
N VAL A 24 0.27 11.45 0.52
CA VAL A 24 0.00 10.12 -0.04
C VAL A 24 -1.39 10.06 -0.68
N GLY A 25 -2.41 10.58 0.01
CA GLY A 25 -3.79 10.53 -0.51
C GLY A 25 -3.93 11.23 -1.85
N VAL A 26 -3.30 12.40 -2.01
CA VAL A 26 -3.30 13.15 -3.27
C VAL A 26 -2.59 12.38 -4.39
N VAL A 27 -1.46 11.74 -4.08
CA VAL A 27 -0.70 10.93 -5.03
C VAL A 27 -1.49 9.69 -5.45
N LEU A 28 -2.18 9.05 -4.52
CA LEU A 28 -3.05 7.90 -4.79
C LEU A 28 -4.22 8.28 -5.70
N GLN A 29 -4.86 9.41 -5.43
CA GLN A 29 -5.98 9.90 -6.24
C GLN A 29 -5.56 10.23 -7.68
N ARG A 30 -4.39 10.88 -7.85
CA ARG A 30 -3.80 11.11 -9.18
C ARG A 30 -3.44 9.80 -9.86
N GLY A 31 -2.90 8.86 -9.12
CA GLY A 31 -2.59 7.52 -9.61
C GLY A 31 -3.82 6.77 -10.12
N LEU A 32 -4.91 6.80 -9.36
CA LEU A 32 -6.19 6.21 -9.74
C LEU A 32 -6.74 6.84 -11.03
N ALA A 33 -6.61 8.17 -11.17
CA ALA A 33 -7.04 8.86 -12.38
C ALA A 33 -6.22 8.44 -13.61
N ILE A 34 -4.89 8.32 -13.47
CA ILE A 34 -4.00 7.85 -14.55
C ILE A 34 -4.33 6.41 -14.93
N SER A 35 -4.50 5.51 -13.96
CA SER A 35 -4.90 4.13 -14.22
C SER A 35 -6.28 4.04 -14.87
N GLY A 36 -7.24 4.86 -14.45
CA GLY A 36 -8.57 4.94 -15.07
C GLY A 36 -8.48 5.36 -16.54
N LEU A 37 -7.69 6.40 -16.85
CA LEU A 37 -7.41 6.83 -18.23
C LEU A 37 -6.78 5.71 -19.06
N TYR A 38 -5.82 4.97 -18.49
CA TYR A 38 -5.20 3.82 -19.15
C TYR A 38 -6.23 2.71 -19.45
N CYS A 39 -7.10 2.36 -18.49
CA CYS A 39 -8.19 1.41 -18.70
C CYS A 39 -9.15 1.86 -19.81
N CYS A 40 -9.54 3.14 -19.83
CA CYS A 40 -10.38 3.69 -20.90
C CYS A 40 -9.69 3.62 -22.27
N ALA A 41 -8.40 3.97 -22.35
CA ALA A 41 -7.64 3.87 -23.60
C ALA A 41 -7.51 2.41 -24.08
N ALA A 42 -7.28 1.47 -23.16
CA ALA A 42 -7.22 0.05 -23.46
C ALA A 42 -8.56 -0.48 -24.01
N LEU A 43 -9.69 -0.10 -23.41
CA LEU A 43 -11.02 -0.45 -23.92
C LEU A 43 -11.28 0.13 -25.31
N GLY A 44 -10.87 1.38 -25.55
CA GLY A 44 -10.93 1.99 -26.88
C GLY A 44 -10.14 1.16 -27.89
N MET A 45 -8.88 0.85 -27.59
CA MET A 45 -8.04 0.00 -28.43
C MET A 45 -8.65 -1.39 -28.68
N TRP A 46 -9.29 -1.97 -27.66
CA TRP A 46 -9.97 -3.26 -27.76
C TRP A 46 -11.19 -3.23 -28.68
N ALA A 47 -11.90 -2.09 -28.78
CA ALA A 47 -12.98 -1.92 -29.75
C ALA A 47 -12.48 -1.98 -31.20
N TRP A 48 -11.23 -1.59 -31.46
CA TRP A 48 -10.59 -1.70 -32.79
C TRP A 48 -9.82 -3.02 -33.01
N CYS A 49 -9.81 -3.91 -32.01
CA CYS A 49 -9.01 -5.14 -32.06
C CYS A 49 -9.42 -6.06 -33.22
N GLU A 50 -10.73 -6.22 -33.46
CA GLU A 50 -11.25 -7.05 -34.55
C GLU A 50 -10.78 -6.56 -35.93
N ALA A 51 -10.86 -5.25 -36.16
CA ALA A 51 -10.41 -4.62 -37.41
C ALA A 51 -8.89 -4.71 -37.57
N ALA A 52 -8.12 -4.57 -36.48
CA ALA A 52 -6.67 -4.71 -36.50
C ALA A 52 -6.24 -6.14 -36.85
N LEU A 53 -6.92 -7.16 -36.32
CA LEU A 53 -6.64 -8.57 -36.63
C LEU A 53 -6.99 -8.91 -38.08
N LEU A 54 -8.13 -8.42 -38.58
CA LEU A 54 -8.52 -8.57 -39.99
C LEU A 54 -7.51 -7.90 -40.94
N ALA A 55 -6.99 -6.71 -40.57
CA ALA A 55 -5.98 -6.01 -41.35
C ALA A 55 -4.63 -6.74 -41.42
N MET A 56 -4.30 -7.55 -40.40
CA MET A 56 -3.12 -8.43 -40.40
C MET A 56 -3.34 -9.73 -41.21
N GLY A 57 -4.51 -9.93 -41.82
CA GLY A 57 -4.83 -11.10 -42.63
C GLY A 57 -5.28 -12.32 -41.84
N GLN A 58 -5.70 -12.15 -40.57
CA GLN A 58 -6.25 -13.25 -39.78
C GLN A 58 -7.67 -13.61 -40.18
N ASP A 59 -8.05 -14.87 -39.97
CA ASP A 59 -9.39 -15.38 -40.25
C ASP A 59 -10.45 -14.66 -39.43
N ALA A 60 -11.58 -14.31 -40.07
CA ALA A 60 -12.66 -13.57 -39.46
C ALA A 60 -13.29 -14.29 -38.25
N THR A 61 -13.29 -15.63 -38.25
CA THR A 61 -13.81 -16.42 -37.11
C THR A 61 -12.94 -16.29 -35.87
N ILE A 62 -11.61 -16.29 -36.04
CA ILE A 62 -10.65 -16.11 -34.94
C ILE A 62 -10.71 -14.67 -34.43
N SER A 63 -10.82 -13.69 -35.34
CA SER A 63 -10.93 -12.28 -34.98
C SER A 63 -12.17 -11.99 -34.13
N ALA A 64 -13.33 -12.52 -34.53
CA ALA A 64 -14.58 -12.38 -33.78
C ALA A 64 -14.54 -13.09 -32.41
N ALA A 65 -13.88 -14.24 -32.32
CA ALA A 65 -13.67 -14.94 -31.05
C ALA A 65 -12.77 -14.14 -30.11
N ALA A 66 -11.68 -13.55 -30.63
CA ALA A 66 -10.78 -12.69 -29.87
C ALA A 66 -11.52 -11.44 -29.34
N ALA A 67 -12.29 -10.76 -30.18
CA ALA A 67 -13.07 -9.58 -29.78
C ALA A 67 -14.05 -9.90 -28.62
N LYS A 68 -14.76 -11.03 -28.71
CA LYS A 68 -15.65 -11.50 -27.62
C LYS A 68 -14.89 -11.80 -26.33
N PHE A 69 -13.75 -12.46 -26.42
CA PHE A 69 -12.91 -12.77 -25.27
C PHE A 69 -12.37 -11.50 -24.61
N THR A 70 -11.92 -10.53 -25.40
CA THR A 70 -11.43 -9.25 -24.93
C THR A 70 -12.53 -8.43 -24.24
N LEU A 71 -13.75 -8.42 -24.78
CA LEU A 71 -14.91 -7.81 -24.11
C LEU A 71 -15.26 -8.50 -22.78
N ALA A 72 -15.16 -9.83 -22.71
CA ALA A 72 -15.35 -10.57 -21.47
C ALA A 72 -14.28 -10.25 -20.41
N LEU A 73 -13.07 -9.85 -20.83
CA LEU A 73 -11.98 -9.43 -19.95
C LEU A 73 -12.02 -7.97 -19.52
N ALA A 74 -12.86 -7.13 -20.15
CA ALA A 74 -13.02 -5.71 -19.78
C ALA A 74 -13.21 -5.47 -18.26
N PRO A 75 -14.09 -6.19 -17.53
CA PRO A 75 -14.22 -6.00 -16.09
C PRO A 75 -12.96 -6.35 -15.28
N ALA A 76 -12.12 -7.27 -15.77
CA ALA A 76 -10.89 -7.66 -15.08
C ALA A 76 -9.86 -6.50 -15.05
N LEU A 77 -9.83 -5.65 -16.09
CA LEU A 77 -8.95 -4.48 -16.13
C LEU A 77 -9.26 -3.47 -15.02
N PHE A 78 -10.55 -3.21 -14.78
CA PHE A 78 -10.95 -2.30 -13.70
C PHE A 78 -10.62 -2.87 -12.32
N MET A 79 -10.77 -4.18 -12.17
CA MET A 79 -10.42 -4.86 -10.92
C MET A 79 -8.90 -4.80 -10.64
N ASP A 80 -8.04 -4.97 -11.66
CA ASP A 80 -6.58 -4.80 -11.53
C ASP A 80 -6.23 -3.38 -11.06
N ALA A 81 -6.85 -2.35 -11.64
CA ALA A 81 -6.61 -0.96 -11.26
C ALA A 81 -7.05 -0.65 -9.82
N ALA A 82 -8.20 -1.17 -9.40
CA ALA A 82 -8.70 -0.99 -8.04
C ALA A 82 -7.83 -1.72 -7.01
N ASP A 83 -7.45 -2.96 -7.31
CA ASP A 83 -6.60 -3.79 -6.47
C ASP A 83 -5.20 -3.16 -6.30
N GLN A 84 -4.64 -2.60 -7.38
CA GLN A 84 -3.38 -1.85 -7.31
C GLN A 84 -3.46 -0.64 -6.36
N CYS A 85 -4.60 0.06 -6.33
CA CYS A 85 -4.81 1.16 -5.39
C CYS A 85 -4.90 0.65 -3.94
N CYS A 86 -5.63 -0.44 -3.72
CA CYS A 86 -5.71 -1.09 -2.41
C CYS A 86 -4.33 -1.52 -1.88
N ARG A 87 -3.47 -2.07 -2.75
CA ARG A 87 -2.12 -2.52 -2.37
C ARG A 87 -1.26 -1.41 -1.78
N CYS A 88 -1.24 -0.19 -2.33
CA CYS A 88 -0.44 0.89 -1.70
C CYS A 88 -1.00 1.23 -0.31
N VAL A 89 -2.31 1.30 -0.12
CA VAL A 89 -2.91 1.59 1.19
C VAL A 89 -2.59 0.48 2.21
N GLN A 90 -2.70 -0.79 1.79
CA GLN A 90 -2.38 -1.94 2.63
C GLN A 90 -0.89 -1.96 3.02
N GLN A 91 0.00 -1.71 2.06
CA GLN A 91 1.45 -1.67 2.30
C GLN A 91 1.82 -0.60 3.34
N GLN A 92 1.15 0.55 3.32
CA GLN A 92 1.35 1.59 4.33
C GLN A 92 0.89 1.19 5.73
N GLN A 93 -0.27 0.51 5.83
CA GLN A 93 -0.74 -0.01 7.12
C GLN A 93 0.27 -1.02 7.70
N GLN A 94 0.84 -1.87 6.85
CA GLN A 94 1.81 -2.89 7.27
C GLN A 94 3.11 -2.25 7.77
N GLN A 95 3.61 -1.19 7.12
CA GLN A 95 4.77 -0.43 7.59
C GLN A 95 4.54 0.27 8.93
N GLN A 96 3.32 0.77 9.20
CA GLN A 96 2.97 1.34 10.52
C GLN A 96 3.02 0.29 11.62
N GLN A 97 2.44 -0.88 11.39
CA GLN A 97 2.45 -1.98 12.35
C GLN A 97 3.88 -2.44 12.65
N GLN A 98 4.71 -2.54 11.61
CA GLN A 98 6.10 -2.96 11.75
C GLN A 98 6.92 -1.94 12.58
N GLN A 99 6.72 -0.64 12.38
CA GLN A 99 7.36 0.39 13.23
C GLN A 99 6.92 0.31 14.69
N GLN A 100 5.64 0.06 14.98
CA GLN A 100 5.16 -0.11 16.36
C GLN A 100 5.76 -1.35 17.03
N GLN A 101 5.86 -2.46 16.30
CA GLN A 101 6.51 -3.68 16.80
C GLN A 101 7.99 -3.46 17.10
N LEU A 102 8.72 -2.80 16.21
CA LEU A 102 10.14 -2.49 16.43
C LEU A 102 10.34 -1.59 17.66
N GLN A 103 9.46 -0.61 17.86
CA GLN A 103 9.51 0.28 19.02
C GLN A 103 9.23 -0.48 20.33
N GLN A 104 8.27 -1.41 20.31
CA GLN A 104 7.99 -2.30 21.44
C GLN A 104 9.17 -3.24 21.73
N GLN A 105 9.80 -3.79 20.67
CA GLN A 105 10.94 -4.69 20.83
C GLN A 105 12.17 -3.95 21.40
N GLN A 106 12.44 -2.71 20.95
CA GLN A 106 13.48 -1.88 21.55
C GLN A 106 13.22 -1.61 23.03
N GLN A 107 11.98 -1.29 23.42
CA GLN A 107 11.65 -1.09 24.84
C GLN A 107 11.89 -2.36 25.68
N LEU A 108 11.51 -3.53 25.17
CA LEU A 108 11.78 -4.81 25.84
C LEU A 108 13.29 -5.09 25.93
N GLN A 109 14.08 -4.75 24.91
CA GLN A 109 15.53 -4.86 24.98
C GLN A 109 16.14 -3.89 25.99
N PHE A 110 15.65 -2.65 26.11
CA PHE A 110 16.10 -1.72 27.14
C PHE A 110 15.76 -2.22 28.56
N LEU A 111 14.58 -2.83 28.76
CA LEU A 111 14.22 -3.45 30.02
C LEU A 111 15.10 -4.69 30.33
N GLY A 112 15.43 -5.48 29.31
CA GLY A 112 16.34 -6.62 29.44
C GLY A 112 17.78 -6.21 29.78
N ASN A 113 18.35 -5.23 29.05
CA ASN A 113 19.70 -4.72 29.31
C ASN A 113 19.77 -3.89 30.60
N GLY A 114 18.70 -3.15 30.92
CA GLY A 114 18.54 -2.42 32.17
C GLY A 114 18.45 -3.33 33.40
N SER A 115 17.77 -4.48 33.30
CA SER A 115 17.81 -5.51 34.35
C SER A 115 19.18 -6.18 34.49
N MET A 116 19.90 -6.41 33.38
CA MET A 116 21.27 -6.95 33.43
C MET A 116 22.28 -5.93 34.03
N HIS A 117 22.05 -4.62 33.85
CA HIS A 117 22.83 -3.55 34.50
C HIS A 117 22.40 -3.25 35.95
N CYS A 118 21.11 -3.37 36.28
CA CYS A 118 20.59 -3.22 37.65
C CYS A 118 20.86 -4.45 38.53
N SER A 119 21.03 -5.65 37.98
CA SER A 119 21.54 -6.78 38.77
C SER A 119 22.97 -6.58 39.28
N ALA A 120 23.70 -5.58 38.78
CA ALA A 120 25.01 -5.17 39.29
C ALA A 120 24.96 -3.93 40.22
N SER A 121 23.81 -3.26 40.39
CA SER A 121 23.66 -2.10 41.30
C SER A 121 22.21 -1.85 41.70
N ALA A 122 21.98 -1.80 43.01
CA ALA A 122 20.74 -1.52 43.75
C ALA A 122 19.89 -2.78 44.06
N VAL A 123 19.81 -3.33 45.28
CA VAL A 123 19.88 -2.79 46.66
C VAL A 123 19.30 -1.38 46.80
N HIS A 124 18.05 -1.35 47.27
CA HIS A 124 17.43 -0.25 48.02
C HIS A 124 16.79 0.90 47.24
N GLY A 125 15.49 1.13 47.49
CA GLY A 125 14.88 2.47 47.42
C GLY A 125 13.70 2.63 46.45
N ARG A 126 12.53 2.98 47.02
CA ARG A 126 11.27 3.38 46.36
C ARG A 126 11.45 4.54 45.36
N GLY A 127 10.55 4.63 44.37
CA GLY A 127 10.15 5.92 43.77
C GLY A 127 9.75 5.82 42.30
N ARG A 128 8.46 6.07 41.99
CA ARG A 128 7.90 6.13 40.63
C ARG A 128 8.47 7.32 39.83
N PRO A 129 8.51 7.21 38.48
CA PRO A 129 7.57 8.02 37.71
C PRO A 129 7.00 7.25 36.48
N VAL A 130 6.07 6.33 36.72
CA VAL A 130 5.16 5.79 35.67
C VAL A 130 3.87 6.64 35.58
N LEU A 131 3.78 7.72 36.36
CA LEU A 131 2.56 8.50 36.52
C LEU A 131 2.24 9.44 35.34
N GLN A 132 3.13 9.60 34.35
CA GLN A 132 2.91 10.55 33.26
C GLN A 132 2.33 9.93 31.98
N VAL A 133 2.33 8.60 31.85
CA VAL A 133 1.68 7.92 30.71
C VAL A 133 0.25 7.50 31.05
N CYS A 134 -0.05 7.20 32.32
CA CYS A 134 -1.43 6.89 32.74
C CYS A 134 -2.31 8.15 32.92
N ALA A 135 -1.73 9.34 33.20
CA ALA A 135 -2.51 10.56 33.42
C ALA A 135 -3.28 11.05 32.18
N ALA A 136 -2.85 10.69 30.97
CA ALA A 136 -3.59 11.01 29.75
C ALA A 136 -4.82 10.11 29.52
N ALA A 137 -4.87 8.93 30.17
CA ALA A 137 -5.97 7.97 29.99
C ALA A 137 -7.17 8.21 30.93
N ALA A 138 -7.01 8.98 32.01
CA ALA A 138 -8.05 9.19 33.02
C ALA A 138 -8.77 10.55 32.92
N ALA A 139 -8.37 11.45 32.02
CA ALA A 139 -8.99 12.78 31.84
C ALA A 139 -10.14 12.80 30.79
N LEU A 140 -10.52 11.64 30.24
CA LEU A 140 -11.52 11.50 29.17
C LEU A 140 -12.72 10.61 29.54
N LEU A 141 -12.85 10.20 30.82
CA LEU A 141 -13.98 9.46 31.39
C LEU A 141 -14.35 10.08 32.73
#